data_AF-A0A9R0T115-F1
#
_entry.id   AF-A0A9R0T115-F1
#
_cell.length_a   1.000
_cell.length_b   1.000
_cell.length_c   1.000
_cell.angle_alpha   90.00
_cell.angle_beta   90.00
_cell.angle_gamma   90.00
#
_symmetry.space_group_name_H-M   'P 1'
#
loop_
_entity.id
_entity.type
_entity.pdbx_description
1 polymer ?
#
loop_
_entity_poly.entity_id
_entity_poly.type
_entity_poly.pdbx_seq_one_letter_code
_entity_poly.pdbx_strand_id
1 'polypeptide(L)'
;MLGRNGVDSGVAKRAQSTGRSSFVPPVGANVRPLQAVEMPNGTPRERRTIYPDPTFAQSGRSRDSHDSSTLTEEVEMLKDENVNLLEKLGLAEEKFRQSEARTRELEKQVANLGDGLSMEVKLMKRREEMLVRKEQEIRKALISKNDKSEEITTLQQQLQSASEKAAVAERKLNEAESETKALRTMTQRMILSKEEMEEVVMKRCWLARYWGLAVQYGIYPDISMSKYEYWSSFAPLPLEYVTSAGLRAKDGGSNELEETDMLLHDLTVTAGEGNIETMLAVDKGLKELAFLKVEDAVLIALAQHHRPNVAELSDPDIKSSGDEKFTEAFDLSKEEEEDVLFKQAWLMYFWRRAKIHNVEEDIAEERLQMWVDRHGQQPTSHDAVDVEQGIHELRKLGIEQLLWEFSRQEVNVAEGELSDAEDDLT
;
A
#
# COMPACT_ATOMS: atom_id res chain seq x y z
N MET A 1 -42.20 -27.07 -10.19
CA MET A 1 -41.31 -28.23 -9.94
C MET A 1 -40.04 -27.69 -9.29
N LEU A 2 -39.88 -27.86 -7.97
CA LEU A 2 -39.11 -28.93 -7.30
C LEU A 2 -37.61 -28.82 -7.64
N GLY A 3 -36.65 -28.62 -6.73
CA GLY A 3 -36.58 -28.48 -5.26
C GLY A 3 -35.13 -28.00 -4.94
N ARG A 4 -34.86 -27.11 -3.99
CA ARG A 4 -34.97 -27.20 -2.52
C ARG A 4 -33.93 -28.13 -1.88
N ASN A 5 -33.05 -27.54 -1.07
CA ASN A 5 -32.51 -27.98 0.25
C ASN A 5 -31.17 -27.25 0.50
N GLY A 6 -30.82 -26.61 1.62
CA GLY A 6 -31.43 -26.31 2.92
C GLY A 6 -30.39 -25.42 3.66
N VAL A 7 -30.72 -24.28 4.28
CA VAL A 7 -31.24 -24.07 5.66
C VAL A 7 -30.21 -24.51 6.73
N ASP A 8 -29.87 -23.82 7.83
CA ASP A 8 -30.04 -22.47 8.39
C ASP A 8 -29.42 -22.51 9.82
N SER A 9 -29.28 -21.35 10.47
CA SER A 9 -29.12 -21.08 11.91
C SER A 9 -27.73 -21.33 12.52
N GLY A 10 -27.10 -20.40 13.24
CA GLY A 10 -27.57 -19.39 14.20
C GLY A 10 -26.81 -19.67 15.51
N VAL A 11 -26.09 -18.76 16.15
CA VAL A 11 -26.62 -17.74 17.08
C VAL A 11 -25.44 -16.95 17.65
N ALA A 12 -25.64 -15.63 17.75
CA ALA A 12 -24.80 -14.68 18.45
C ALA A 12 -24.93 -14.78 19.98
N LYS A 13 -23.84 -14.56 20.74
CA LYS A 13 -23.91 -14.00 22.10
C LYS A 13 -22.74 -13.05 22.36
N ARG A 14 -23.08 -11.82 22.77
CA ARG A 14 -22.20 -10.74 23.22
C ARG A 14 -22.29 -10.59 24.74
N ALA A 15 -21.11 -10.52 25.37
CA ALA A 15 -20.63 -9.78 26.56
C ALA A 15 -21.49 -9.59 27.84
N GLN A 16 -20.88 -9.76 29.03
CA GLN A 16 -20.21 -8.69 29.83
C GLN A 16 -19.89 -9.13 31.28
N SER A 17 -18.75 -8.64 31.80
CA SER A 17 -18.43 -8.28 33.20
C SER A 17 -18.37 -9.44 34.23
N THR A 18 -17.37 -9.58 35.12
CA THR A 18 -16.93 -8.60 36.13
C THR A 18 -15.68 -9.12 36.85
N GLY A 19 -14.73 -8.22 37.17
CA GLY A 19 -14.12 -8.13 38.51
C GLY A 19 -13.14 -9.20 39.01
N ARG A 20 -11.84 -8.87 38.91
CA ARG A 20 -10.90 -8.64 40.03
C ARG A 20 -10.72 -9.71 41.12
N SER A 21 -9.51 -10.30 41.10
CA SER A 21 -8.54 -10.47 42.22
C SER A 21 -9.02 -10.35 43.68
N SER A 22 -8.76 -11.37 44.50
CA SER A 22 -7.70 -11.31 45.54
C SER A 22 -7.65 -12.57 46.44
N PHE A 23 -6.43 -12.89 46.86
CA PHE A 23 -6.05 -13.86 47.90
C PHE A 23 -6.54 -13.42 49.29
N VAL A 24 -7.06 -14.34 50.12
CA VAL A 24 -6.84 -14.42 51.59
C VAL A 24 -7.01 -15.89 52.06
N PRO A 25 -6.13 -16.44 52.92
CA PRO A 25 -6.26 -17.79 53.51
C PRO A 25 -6.73 -17.70 55.00
N PRO A 26 -6.68 -18.76 55.83
CA PRO A 26 -7.89 -19.38 56.39
C PRO A 26 -8.05 -19.15 57.92
N VAL A 27 -9.24 -19.41 58.45
CA VAL A 27 -9.50 -19.51 59.90
C VAL A 27 -10.29 -20.76 60.23
N GLY A 28 -9.77 -21.54 61.20
CA GLY A 28 -10.61 -22.26 62.14
C GLY A 28 -10.66 -23.78 62.01
N ALA A 29 -9.63 -24.48 62.47
CA ALA A 29 -9.81 -25.83 63.02
C ALA A 29 -8.92 -26.01 64.25
N ASN A 30 -9.61 -26.08 65.39
CA ASN A 30 -9.13 -26.10 66.75
C ASN A 30 -8.66 -27.52 67.10
N VAL A 31 -7.35 -27.72 67.32
CA VAL A 31 -6.82 -28.97 67.91
C VAL A 31 -5.99 -28.59 69.14
N ARG A 32 -6.45 -29.10 70.28
CA ARG A 32 -5.99 -28.78 71.64
C ARG A 32 -4.50 -29.10 71.85
N PRO A 33 -3.77 -28.29 72.63
CA PRO A 33 -2.44 -28.64 73.10
C PRO A 33 -2.53 -29.75 74.16
N LEU A 34 -1.79 -30.83 73.97
CA LEU A 34 -1.55 -31.80 75.03
C LEU A 34 -0.68 -31.13 76.10
N GLN A 35 -1.27 -31.00 77.27
CA GLN A 35 -0.65 -30.47 78.48
C GLN A 35 0.59 -31.28 78.84
N ALA A 36 1.64 -30.55 79.24
CA ALA A 36 2.73 -31.08 80.02
C ALA A 36 2.16 -31.80 81.25
N VAL A 37 2.45 -33.09 81.37
CA VAL A 37 2.29 -33.79 82.64
C VAL A 37 3.45 -33.36 83.52
N GLU A 38 3.22 -32.33 84.33
CA GLU A 38 3.98 -32.11 85.55
C GLU A 38 3.83 -33.36 86.43
N MET A 39 4.92 -34.10 86.59
CA MET A 39 5.00 -35.12 87.64
C MET A 39 5.16 -34.39 88.98
N PRO A 40 4.35 -34.73 90.01
CA PRO A 40 4.36 -33.99 91.26
C PRO A 40 5.66 -34.19 92.02
N ASN A 41 6.22 -33.07 92.48
CA ASN A 41 7.24 -33.00 93.50
C ASN A 41 6.67 -33.58 94.81
N GLY A 42 6.96 -34.85 95.11
CA GLY A 42 6.62 -35.50 96.37
C GLY A 42 7.81 -35.44 97.33
N THR A 43 7.87 -34.40 98.15
CA THR A 43 8.73 -34.35 99.35
C THR A 43 8.00 -35.03 100.53
N PRO A 44 8.64 -35.13 101.71
CA PRO A 44 9.13 -36.35 102.33
C PRO A 44 8.13 -36.92 103.36
N ARG A 45 8.04 -38.26 103.48
CA ARG A 45 7.32 -38.87 104.60
C ARG A 45 8.26 -39.58 105.56
N GLU A 46 8.60 -38.84 106.62
CA GLU A 46 8.96 -39.36 107.93
C GLU A 46 7.95 -40.43 108.40
N ARG A 47 8.44 -41.63 108.68
CA ARG A 47 7.98 -42.53 109.75
C ARG A 47 9.22 -43.35 110.15
N ARG A 48 10.03 -42.93 111.13
CA ARG A 48 9.84 -43.12 112.58
C ARG A 48 9.32 -44.50 112.94
N THR A 49 10.25 -45.41 113.19
CA THR A 49 10.15 -46.57 114.11
C THR A 49 11.59 -46.91 114.49
N ILE A 50 12.14 -46.27 115.52
CA ILE A 50 12.15 -46.72 116.93
C ILE A 50 13.08 -47.94 117.07
N TYR A 51 14.33 -47.67 117.46
CA TYR A 51 15.15 -48.60 118.23
C TYR A 51 14.45 -48.94 119.54
N PRO A 52 14.61 -50.16 120.05
CA PRO A 52 14.95 -50.26 121.46
C PRO A 52 16.11 -51.24 121.72
N ASP A 53 17.12 -50.71 122.38
CA ASP A 53 17.91 -51.34 123.44
C ASP A 53 17.87 -50.28 124.58
N PRO A 54 17.88 -50.56 125.91
CA PRO A 54 18.31 -51.78 126.59
C PRO A 54 17.56 -52.16 127.91
N THR A 55 17.95 -53.32 128.47
CA THR A 55 18.14 -53.68 129.90
C THR A 55 17.24 -53.12 131.03
N PHE A 56 16.59 -54.02 131.79
CA PHE A 56 16.54 -54.07 133.29
C PHE A 56 15.77 -55.36 133.71
N ALA A 57 16.38 -56.42 134.25
CA ALA A 57 17.01 -56.67 135.55
C ALA A 57 16.11 -57.47 136.53
N GLN A 58 16.72 -58.53 137.08
CA GLN A 58 16.40 -59.22 138.35
C GLN A 58 15.11 -60.06 138.37
N SER A 59 15.02 -61.26 138.97
CA SER A 59 15.72 -61.87 140.11
C SER A 59 15.37 -63.36 140.19
N GLY A 60 16.34 -64.21 140.56
CA GLY A 60 16.12 -65.18 141.65
C GLY A 60 15.49 -66.57 141.38
N ARG A 61 16.39 -67.58 141.40
CA ARG A 61 16.29 -68.89 142.08
C ARG A 61 15.58 -70.10 141.40
N SER A 62 16.46 -71.02 140.96
CA SER A 62 16.68 -72.42 141.43
C SER A 62 15.81 -73.60 140.93
N ARG A 63 16.53 -74.58 140.34
CA ARG A 63 16.33 -76.07 140.20
C ARG A 63 15.14 -76.54 139.35
N ASP A 64 15.21 -77.60 138.53
CA ASP A 64 16.20 -78.61 138.17
C ASP A 64 15.84 -79.19 136.77
N SER A 65 16.85 -79.48 135.93
CA SER A 65 17.00 -80.65 135.03
C SER A 65 15.83 -81.19 134.16
N HIS A 66 15.80 -80.82 132.86
CA HIS A 66 15.77 -81.66 131.62
C HIS A 66 15.11 -80.90 130.44
N ASP A 67 15.87 -80.30 129.52
CA ASP A 67 15.36 -79.76 128.21
C ASP A 67 16.48 -79.38 127.20
N SER A 68 17.59 -80.12 127.15
CA SER A 68 18.77 -79.77 126.31
C SER A 68 18.72 -80.30 124.85
N SER A 69 17.72 -81.08 124.46
CA SER A 69 17.73 -81.80 123.17
C SER A 69 16.99 -81.08 122.03
N THR A 70 16.18 -80.06 122.34
CA THR A 70 15.28 -79.42 121.34
C THR A 70 15.86 -78.11 120.78
N LEU A 71 16.75 -77.45 121.53
CA LEU A 71 17.37 -76.17 121.14
C LEU A 71 18.53 -76.33 120.14
N THR A 72 19.15 -77.51 120.06
CA THR A 72 20.26 -77.78 119.13
C THR A 72 19.82 -77.95 117.68
N GLU A 73 18.68 -78.61 117.42
CA GLU A 73 18.12 -78.76 116.07
C GLU A 73 17.66 -77.42 115.48
N GLU A 74 17.14 -76.51 116.31
CA GLU A 74 16.70 -75.17 115.88
C GLU A 74 17.88 -74.29 115.41
N VAL A 75 19.03 -74.36 116.09
CA VAL A 75 20.24 -73.64 115.68
C VAL A 75 20.82 -74.18 114.37
N GLU A 76 20.69 -75.48 114.12
CA GLU A 76 21.15 -76.10 112.88
C GLU A 76 20.24 -75.71 111.71
N MET A 77 18.91 -75.76 111.89
CA MET A 77 17.96 -75.28 110.88
C MET A 77 18.14 -73.79 110.55
N LEU A 78 18.40 -72.94 111.55
CA LEU A 78 18.64 -71.50 111.33
C LEU A 78 19.98 -71.20 110.65
N LYS A 79 20.98 -72.07 110.80
CA LYS A 79 22.24 -71.98 110.03
C LYS A 79 22.03 -72.34 108.58
N ASP A 80 21.31 -73.43 108.31
CA ASP A 80 20.96 -73.83 106.95
C ASP A 80 20.08 -72.79 106.28
N GLU A 81 19.15 -72.18 107.02
CA GLU A 81 18.33 -71.07 106.53
C GLU A 81 19.16 -69.81 106.25
N ASN A 82 20.16 -69.49 107.09
CA ASN A 82 21.11 -68.40 106.82
C ASN A 82 21.93 -68.65 105.55
N VAL A 83 22.42 -69.87 105.33
CA VAL A 83 23.14 -70.25 104.11
C VAL A 83 22.22 -70.11 102.90
N ASN A 84 20.96 -70.56 103.02
CA ASN A 84 19.95 -70.43 101.97
C ASN A 84 19.63 -68.94 101.64
N LEU A 85 19.57 -68.08 102.66
CA LEU A 85 19.34 -66.64 102.49
C LEU A 85 20.53 -65.93 101.83
N LEU A 86 21.76 -66.31 102.18
CA LEU A 86 22.98 -65.78 101.54
C LEU A 86 23.05 -66.18 100.06
N GLU A 87 22.68 -67.41 99.71
CA GLU A 87 22.62 -67.86 98.33
C GLU A 87 21.52 -67.11 97.53
N LYS A 88 20.34 -66.92 98.11
CA LYS A 88 19.26 -66.10 97.53
C LYS A 88 19.67 -64.64 97.35
N LEU A 89 20.42 -64.07 98.29
CA LEU A 89 20.96 -62.72 98.19
C LEU A 89 21.96 -62.61 97.04
N GLY A 90 22.89 -63.57 96.93
CA GLY A 90 23.84 -63.61 95.81
C GLY A 90 23.15 -63.72 94.44
N LEU A 91 22.09 -64.52 94.34
CA LEU A 91 21.26 -64.60 93.12
C LEU A 91 20.51 -63.29 92.83
N ALA A 92 20.04 -62.58 93.86
CA ALA A 92 19.37 -61.29 93.71
C ALA A 92 20.35 -60.18 93.29
N GLU A 93 21.56 -60.14 93.85
CA GLU A 93 22.62 -59.21 93.47
C GLU A 93 23.12 -59.47 92.05
N GLU A 94 23.21 -60.72 91.63
CA GLU A 94 23.55 -61.09 90.26
C GLU A 94 22.45 -60.66 89.27
N LYS A 95 21.17 -60.89 89.61
CA LYS A 95 20.03 -60.38 88.82
C LYS A 95 20.00 -58.85 88.76
N PHE A 96 20.37 -58.17 89.86
CA PHE A 96 20.47 -56.72 89.91
C PHE A 96 21.59 -56.22 88.98
N ARG A 97 22.79 -56.82 89.03
CA ARG A 97 23.89 -56.51 88.09
C ARG A 97 23.49 -56.73 86.63
N GLN A 98 22.76 -57.81 86.33
CA GLN A 98 22.26 -58.07 84.98
C GLN A 98 21.22 -57.05 84.52
N SER A 99 20.30 -56.64 85.41
CA SER A 99 19.33 -55.58 85.13
C SER A 99 19.99 -54.22 84.94
N GLU A 100 21.01 -53.91 85.74
CA GLU A 100 21.77 -52.66 85.65
C GLU A 100 22.58 -52.60 84.34
N ALA A 101 23.24 -53.70 83.96
CA ALA A 101 23.92 -53.82 82.67
C ALA A 101 22.96 -53.65 81.49
N ARG A 102 21.77 -54.26 81.56
CA ARG A 102 20.72 -54.10 80.54
C ARG A 102 20.21 -52.67 80.44
N THR A 103 20.09 -51.97 81.57
CA THR A 103 19.65 -50.56 81.61
C THR A 103 20.70 -49.65 80.98
N ARG A 104 21.98 -49.84 81.30
CA ARG A 104 23.09 -49.09 80.67
C ARG A 104 23.15 -49.30 79.15
N GLU A 105 22.90 -50.52 78.68
CA GLU A 105 22.87 -50.79 77.25
C GLU A 105 21.67 -50.12 76.55
N LEU A 106 20.49 -50.09 77.20
CA LEU A 106 19.32 -49.37 76.68
C LEU A 106 19.54 -47.85 76.65
N GLU A 107 20.16 -47.26 77.67
CA GLU A 107 20.53 -45.84 77.69
C GLU A 107 21.47 -45.49 76.53
N LYS A 108 22.44 -46.35 76.24
CA LYS A 108 23.34 -46.20 75.10
C LYS A 108 22.59 -46.26 73.76
N GLN A 109 21.62 -47.16 73.62
CA GLN A 109 20.77 -47.23 72.43
C GLN A 109 19.89 -45.97 72.27
N VAL A 110 19.31 -45.47 73.35
CA VAL A 110 18.52 -44.23 73.35
C VAL A 110 19.37 -43.02 72.97
N ALA A 111 20.61 -42.92 73.48
CA ALA A 111 21.55 -41.86 73.10
C ALA A 111 21.91 -41.93 71.61
N ASN A 112 22.23 -43.12 71.09
CA ASN A 112 22.54 -43.32 69.67
C ASN A 112 21.35 -42.97 68.76
N LEU A 113 20.12 -43.29 69.17
CA LEU A 113 18.89 -42.90 68.45
C LEU A 113 18.67 -41.37 68.50
N GLY A 114 18.94 -40.74 69.64
CA GLY A 114 18.88 -39.29 69.81
C GLY A 114 19.85 -38.53 68.90
N ASP A 115 21.07 -39.03 68.75
CA ASP A 115 22.06 -38.48 67.82
C ASP A 115 21.65 -38.67 66.35
N GLY A 116 21.05 -39.82 66.02
CA GLY A 116 20.48 -40.08 64.69
C GLY A 116 19.37 -39.08 64.32
N LEU A 117 18.42 -38.86 65.23
CA LEU A 117 17.33 -37.87 65.06
C LEU A 117 17.88 -36.43 64.96
N SER A 118 18.87 -36.08 65.78
CA SER A 118 19.53 -34.77 65.74
C SER A 118 20.24 -34.53 64.39
N MET A 119 20.89 -35.56 63.85
CA MET A 119 21.50 -35.48 62.51
C MET A 119 20.44 -35.35 61.42
N GLU A 120 19.35 -36.11 61.50
CA GLU A 120 18.24 -36.05 60.54
C GLU A 120 17.58 -34.66 60.50
N VAL A 121 17.33 -34.04 61.65
CA VAL A 121 16.82 -32.67 61.74
C VAL A 121 17.77 -31.65 61.08
N LYS A 122 19.09 -31.79 61.28
CA LYS A 122 20.08 -30.91 60.63
C LYS A 122 20.12 -31.11 59.11
N LEU A 123 20.02 -32.34 58.63
CA LEU A 123 19.93 -32.64 57.20
C LEU A 123 18.64 -32.09 56.59
N MET A 124 17.51 -32.25 57.28
CA MET A 124 16.22 -31.69 56.87
C MET A 124 16.26 -30.17 56.81
N LYS A 125 16.85 -29.51 57.82
CA LYS A 125 17.01 -28.05 57.82
C LYS A 125 17.89 -27.57 56.67
N ARG A 126 19.01 -28.24 56.38
CA ARG A 126 19.85 -27.90 55.20
C ARG A 126 19.10 -28.12 53.89
N ARG A 127 18.29 -29.17 53.80
CA ARG A 127 17.46 -29.46 52.62
C ARG A 127 16.37 -28.40 52.43
N GLU A 128 15.73 -27.98 53.51
CA GLU A 128 14.74 -26.90 53.53
C GLU A 128 15.37 -25.57 53.10
N GLU A 129 16.52 -25.20 53.67
CA GLU A 129 17.25 -23.99 53.26
C GLU A 129 17.65 -24.00 51.77
N MET A 130 18.03 -25.16 51.24
CA MET A 130 18.31 -25.32 49.81
C MET A 130 17.05 -25.14 48.96
N LEU A 131 15.92 -25.71 49.38
CA LEU A 131 14.64 -25.57 48.67
C LEU A 131 14.15 -24.13 48.69
N VAL A 132 14.24 -23.45 49.82
CA VAL A 132 13.89 -22.03 49.96
C VAL A 132 14.76 -21.16 49.04
N ARG A 133 16.07 -21.41 48.97
CA ARG A 133 16.96 -20.71 48.02
C ARG A 133 16.55 -20.97 46.57
N LYS A 134 16.30 -22.23 46.19
CA LYS A 134 15.84 -22.59 44.85
C LYS A 134 14.50 -21.94 44.51
N GLU A 135 13.57 -21.86 45.47
CA GLU A 135 12.28 -21.19 45.27
C GLU A 135 12.46 -19.68 45.01
N GLN A 136 13.35 -19.02 45.75
CA GLN A 136 13.67 -17.60 45.53
C GLN A 136 14.33 -17.35 44.17
N GLU A 137 15.23 -18.23 43.74
CA GLU A 137 15.85 -18.17 42.40
C GLU A 137 14.79 -18.33 41.29
N ILE A 138 13.89 -19.31 41.44
CA ILE A 138 12.78 -19.53 40.50
C ILE A 138 11.87 -18.30 40.43
N ARG A 139 11.49 -17.70 41.58
CA ARG A 139 10.65 -16.48 41.60
C ARG A 139 11.31 -15.31 40.88
N LYS A 140 12.62 -15.08 41.10
CA LYS A 140 13.39 -14.02 40.40
C LYS A 140 13.44 -14.26 38.90
N ALA A 141 13.68 -15.51 38.47
CA ALA A 141 13.67 -15.87 37.06
C ALA A 141 12.29 -15.69 36.41
N LEU A 142 11.20 -15.99 37.15
CA LEU A 142 9.83 -15.83 36.67
C LEU A 142 9.47 -14.35 36.44
N ILE A 143 9.83 -13.47 37.38
CA ILE A 143 9.61 -12.02 37.26
C ILE A 143 10.41 -11.46 36.08
N SER A 144 11.70 -11.77 35.99
CA SER A 144 12.54 -11.32 34.87
C SER A 144 12.05 -11.81 33.50
N LYS A 145 11.50 -13.02 33.42
CA LYS A 145 10.89 -13.54 32.18
C LYS A 145 9.59 -12.80 31.85
N ASN A 146 8.79 -12.43 32.86
CA ASN A 146 7.55 -11.67 32.64
C ASN A 146 7.84 -10.25 32.13
N ASP A 147 8.83 -9.55 32.72
CA ASP A 147 9.23 -8.21 32.27
C ASP A 147 9.69 -8.23 30.80
N LYS A 148 10.50 -9.23 30.42
CA LYS A 148 10.91 -9.46 29.03
C LYS A 148 9.73 -9.79 28.12
N SER A 149 8.73 -10.52 28.62
CA SER A 149 7.52 -10.85 27.85
C SER A 149 6.70 -9.59 27.56
N GLU A 150 6.55 -8.70 28.54
CA GLU A 150 5.86 -7.42 28.37
C GLU A 150 6.59 -6.53 27.36
N GLU A 151 7.92 -6.43 27.46
CA GLU A 151 8.75 -5.70 26.49
C GLU A 151 8.65 -6.28 25.06
N ILE A 152 8.62 -7.60 24.90
CA ILE A 152 8.40 -8.23 23.59
C ILE A 152 7.01 -7.87 23.04
N THR A 153 5.97 -7.87 23.87
CA THR A 153 4.62 -7.50 23.41
C THR A 153 4.51 -6.03 23.01
N THR A 154 5.17 -5.12 23.72
CA THR A 154 5.16 -3.69 23.36
C THR A 154 5.95 -3.44 22.07
N LEU A 155 7.09 -4.10 21.88
CA LEU A 155 7.87 -4.04 20.64
C LEU A 155 7.09 -4.62 19.45
N GLN A 156 6.38 -5.74 19.65
CA GLN A 156 5.50 -6.32 18.61
C GLN A 156 4.38 -5.35 18.21
N GLN A 157 3.73 -4.70 19.19
CA GLN A 157 2.68 -3.74 18.91
C GLN A 157 3.22 -2.49 18.19
N GLN A 158 4.40 -2.00 18.57
CA GLN A 158 5.06 -0.90 17.89
C GLN A 158 5.45 -1.26 16.45
N LEU A 159 5.98 -2.46 16.24
CA LEU A 159 6.32 -2.97 14.91
C LEU A 159 5.08 -3.08 14.02
N GLN A 160 3.97 -3.61 14.55
CA GLN A 160 2.71 -3.70 13.82
C GLN A 160 2.17 -2.31 13.47
N SER A 161 2.17 -1.37 14.43
CA SER A 161 1.75 0.01 14.16
C SER A 161 2.65 0.72 13.15
N ALA A 162 3.96 0.48 13.20
CA ALA A 162 4.91 1.02 12.23
C ALA A 162 4.69 0.41 10.84
N SER A 163 4.43 -0.91 10.76
CA SER A 163 4.11 -1.61 9.52
C SER A 163 2.79 -1.11 8.90
N GLU A 164 1.73 -0.93 9.69
CA GLU A 164 0.47 -0.35 9.22
C GLU A 164 0.66 1.09 8.71
N LYS A 165 1.46 1.90 9.41
CA LYS A 165 1.81 3.26 8.97
C LYS A 165 2.62 3.25 7.68
N ALA A 166 3.57 2.32 7.53
CA ALA A 166 4.34 2.14 6.31
C ALA A 166 3.42 1.76 5.14
N ALA A 167 2.50 0.81 5.32
CA ALA A 167 1.53 0.42 4.30
C ALA A 167 0.54 1.54 3.93
N VAL A 168 0.24 2.46 4.85
CA VAL A 168 -0.55 3.67 4.53
C VAL A 168 0.30 4.69 3.75
N ALA A 169 1.57 4.87 4.14
CA ALA A 169 2.48 5.78 3.44
C ALA A 169 2.77 5.31 2.01
N GLU A 170 2.98 4.01 1.82
CA GLU A 170 3.18 3.36 0.51
C GLU A 170 1.96 3.56 -0.40
N ARG A 171 0.75 3.33 0.13
CA ARG A 171 -0.48 3.60 -0.64
C ARG A 171 -0.61 5.05 -1.08
N LYS A 172 -0.26 6.00 -0.19
CA LYS A 172 -0.27 7.43 -0.53
C LYS A 172 0.79 7.82 -1.54
N LEU A 173 1.96 7.18 -1.47
CA LEU A 173 3.03 7.39 -2.44
C LEU A 173 2.57 6.93 -3.83
N ASN A 174 2.03 5.71 -3.93
CA ASN A 174 1.53 5.17 -5.20
C ASN A 174 0.38 6.02 -5.77
N GLU A 175 -0.53 6.51 -4.91
CA GLU A 175 -1.60 7.44 -5.31
C GLU A 175 -1.01 8.75 -5.87
N ALA A 176 -0.09 9.38 -5.14
CA ALA A 176 0.56 10.62 -5.57
C ALA A 176 1.42 10.43 -6.84
N GLU A 177 2.07 9.28 -7.01
CA GLU A 177 2.80 8.93 -8.22
C GLU A 177 1.85 8.76 -9.41
N SER A 178 0.72 8.09 -9.22
CA SER A 178 -0.31 7.95 -10.26
C SER A 178 -0.92 9.29 -10.67
N GLU A 179 -1.17 10.19 -9.70
CA GLU A 179 -1.63 11.56 -9.96
C GLU A 179 -0.57 12.38 -10.69
N THR A 180 0.70 12.26 -10.29
CA THR A 180 1.81 12.96 -10.95
C THR A 180 1.98 12.47 -12.39
N LYS A 181 1.86 11.16 -12.64
CA LYS A 181 1.86 10.59 -14.00
C LYS A 181 0.70 11.16 -14.82
N ALA A 182 -0.52 11.17 -14.28
CA ALA A 182 -1.68 11.74 -14.95
C ALA A 182 -1.54 13.24 -15.27
N LEU A 183 -0.99 14.03 -14.34
CA LEU A 183 -0.74 15.46 -14.55
C LEU A 183 0.34 15.72 -15.62
N ARG A 184 1.38 14.87 -15.67
CA ARG A 184 2.42 14.95 -16.71
C ARG A 184 1.81 14.67 -18.09
N THR A 185 1.06 13.59 -18.24
CA THR A 185 0.35 13.26 -19.49
C THR A 185 -0.60 14.41 -19.88
N MET A 186 -1.35 14.98 -18.94
CA MET A 186 -2.24 16.11 -19.21
C MET A 186 -1.48 17.34 -19.70
N THR A 187 -0.36 17.68 -19.04
CA THR A 187 0.48 18.84 -19.42
C THR A 187 1.06 18.65 -20.82
N GLN A 188 1.52 17.45 -21.16
CA GLN A 188 2.06 17.17 -22.49
C GLN A 188 0.98 17.26 -23.57
N ARG A 189 -0.25 16.84 -23.29
CA ARG A 189 -1.40 17.03 -24.21
C ARG A 189 -1.81 18.48 -24.41
N MET A 190 -1.42 19.39 -23.52
CA MET A 190 -1.66 20.82 -23.73
C MET A 190 -0.68 21.43 -24.74
N ILE A 191 0.47 20.81 -24.96
CA ILE A 191 1.48 21.28 -25.91
C ILE A 191 1.18 20.70 -27.29
N LEU A 192 1.26 21.55 -28.31
CA LEU A 192 1.10 21.18 -29.70
C LEU A 192 2.41 20.57 -30.23
N SER A 193 2.30 19.49 -31.00
CA SER A 193 3.41 18.97 -31.79
C SER A 193 3.77 19.93 -32.93
N LYS A 194 4.93 19.73 -33.56
CA LYS A 194 5.34 20.52 -34.74
C LYS A 194 4.28 20.48 -35.84
N GLU A 195 3.74 19.31 -36.14
CA GLU A 195 2.72 19.18 -37.17
C GLU A 195 1.41 19.87 -36.79
N GLU A 196 1.01 19.77 -35.51
CA GLU A 196 -0.19 20.44 -35.01
C GLU A 196 -0.03 21.96 -35.06
N MET A 197 1.15 22.48 -34.74
CA MET A 197 1.45 23.91 -34.89
C MET A 197 1.41 24.34 -36.36
N GLU A 198 1.92 23.52 -37.29
CA GLU A 198 1.87 23.80 -38.74
C GLU A 198 0.43 23.85 -39.24
N GLU A 199 -0.40 22.92 -38.78
CA GLU A 199 -1.83 22.92 -39.05
C GLU A 199 -2.52 24.18 -38.50
N VAL A 200 -2.16 24.65 -37.30
CA VAL A 200 -2.66 25.93 -36.77
C VAL A 200 -2.37 27.08 -37.72
N VAL A 201 -1.15 27.16 -38.26
CA VAL A 201 -0.78 28.24 -39.19
C VAL A 201 -1.48 28.09 -40.52
N MET A 202 -1.61 26.87 -41.07
CA MET A 202 -2.41 26.58 -42.26
C MET A 202 -3.85 27.09 -42.08
N LYS A 203 -4.51 26.73 -40.98
CA LYS A 203 -5.88 27.16 -40.66
C LYS A 203 -6.01 28.68 -40.50
N ARG A 204 -5.01 29.35 -39.92
CA ARG A 204 -4.96 30.83 -39.85
C ARG A 204 -4.82 31.46 -41.23
N CYS A 205 -3.99 30.90 -42.10
CA CYS A 205 -3.85 31.35 -43.47
C CYS A 205 -5.17 31.25 -44.23
N TRP A 206 -5.89 30.14 -44.07
CA TRP A 206 -7.23 29.97 -44.62
C TRP A 206 -8.18 31.08 -44.13
N LEU A 207 -8.28 31.27 -42.80
CA LEU A 207 -9.11 32.32 -42.22
C LEU A 207 -8.74 33.72 -42.72
N ALA A 208 -7.45 34.06 -42.72
CA ALA A 208 -6.96 35.35 -43.19
C ALA A 208 -7.29 35.59 -44.67
N ARG A 209 -7.09 34.57 -45.53
CA ARG A 209 -7.39 34.68 -46.97
C ARG A 209 -8.88 34.94 -47.21
N TYR A 210 -9.78 34.11 -46.67
CA TYR A 210 -11.20 34.26 -46.95
C TYR A 210 -11.84 35.48 -46.30
N TRP A 211 -11.40 35.87 -45.10
CA TRP A 211 -11.83 37.14 -44.53
C TRP A 211 -11.29 38.35 -45.33
N GLY A 212 -10.07 38.26 -45.87
CA GLY A 212 -9.51 39.28 -46.76
C GLY A 212 -10.29 39.43 -48.07
N LEU A 213 -10.61 38.31 -48.73
CA LEU A 213 -11.48 38.30 -49.91
C LEU A 213 -12.89 38.82 -49.57
N ALA A 214 -13.41 38.47 -48.40
CA ALA A 214 -14.69 39.01 -47.94
C ALA A 214 -14.68 40.53 -47.78
N VAL A 215 -13.58 41.12 -47.29
CA VAL A 215 -13.39 42.58 -47.26
C VAL A 215 -13.38 43.14 -48.68
N GLN A 216 -12.60 42.54 -49.58
CA GLN A 216 -12.43 43.01 -50.96
C GLN A 216 -13.76 43.06 -51.73
N TYR A 217 -14.61 42.05 -51.58
CA TYR A 217 -15.91 41.96 -52.26
C TYR A 217 -17.09 42.50 -51.45
N GLY A 218 -16.85 43.11 -50.29
CA GLY A 218 -17.91 43.68 -49.45
C GLY A 218 -18.85 42.63 -48.85
N ILE A 219 -18.37 41.41 -48.63
CA ILE A 219 -19.10 40.33 -47.97
C ILE A 219 -19.00 40.54 -46.45
N TYR A 220 -20.16 40.59 -45.77
CA TYR A 220 -20.27 40.89 -44.34
C TYR A 220 -19.45 42.11 -43.87
N PRO A 221 -19.69 43.31 -44.44
CA PRO A 221 -18.82 44.48 -44.25
C PRO A 221 -18.71 44.94 -42.79
N ASP A 222 -19.70 44.64 -41.97
CA ASP A 222 -19.72 45.00 -40.53
C ASP A 222 -18.69 44.21 -39.71
N ILE A 223 -18.25 43.03 -40.17
CA ILE A 223 -17.37 42.14 -39.42
C ILE A 223 -16.10 41.74 -40.17
N SER A 224 -16.12 41.69 -41.51
CA SER A 224 -15.03 41.13 -42.32
C SER A 224 -13.71 41.85 -42.11
N MET A 225 -13.73 43.18 -41.98
CA MET A 225 -12.52 43.98 -41.70
C MET A 225 -11.87 43.55 -40.37
N SER A 226 -12.66 43.53 -39.29
CA SER A 226 -12.15 43.16 -37.96
C SER A 226 -11.66 41.71 -37.89
N LYS A 227 -12.33 40.79 -38.59
CA LYS A 227 -11.92 39.38 -38.68
C LYS A 227 -10.64 39.22 -39.47
N TYR A 228 -10.53 39.91 -40.61
CA TYR A 228 -9.34 39.92 -41.42
C TYR A 228 -8.14 40.48 -40.65
N GLU A 229 -8.28 41.63 -39.99
CA GLU A 229 -7.22 42.23 -39.16
C GLU A 229 -6.74 41.27 -38.07
N TYR A 230 -7.66 40.59 -37.40
CA TYR A 230 -7.31 39.61 -36.37
C TYR A 230 -6.58 38.39 -36.93
N TRP A 231 -7.08 37.75 -37.99
CA TRP A 231 -6.46 36.52 -38.49
C TRP A 231 -5.17 36.79 -39.28
N SER A 232 -5.10 37.91 -40.01
CA SER A 232 -3.90 38.30 -40.76
C SER A 232 -2.71 38.65 -39.85
N SER A 233 -2.95 39.12 -38.61
CA SER A 233 -1.85 39.37 -37.67
C SER A 233 -1.08 38.09 -37.30
N PHE A 234 -1.68 36.91 -37.50
CA PHE A 234 -1.06 35.61 -37.24
C PHE A 234 -0.73 34.83 -38.52
N ALA A 235 -0.97 35.40 -39.70
CA ALA A 235 -0.73 34.76 -40.98
C ALA A 235 -0.30 35.80 -42.03
N PRO A 236 0.88 36.43 -41.88
CA PRO A 236 1.44 37.27 -42.92
C PRO A 236 1.81 36.36 -44.12
N LEU A 237 1.28 36.66 -45.30
CA LEU A 237 1.44 35.89 -46.55
C LEU A 237 0.72 34.52 -46.59
N PRO A 238 -0.63 34.48 -46.44
CA PRO A 238 -1.39 33.23 -46.43
C PRO A 238 -1.18 32.34 -47.66
N LEU A 239 -1.17 32.96 -48.85
CA LEU A 239 -1.03 32.24 -50.11
C LEU A 239 0.33 31.54 -50.18
N GLU A 240 1.41 32.28 -49.95
CA GLU A 240 2.79 31.75 -50.03
C GLU A 240 3.04 30.62 -49.04
N TYR A 241 2.57 30.77 -47.80
CA TYR A 241 2.74 29.75 -46.77
C TYR A 241 2.05 28.44 -47.16
N VAL A 242 0.77 28.50 -47.53
CA VAL A 242 -0.03 27.32 -47.88
C VAL A 242 0.51 26.67 -49.15
N THR A 243 0.87 27.44 -50.18
CA THR A 243 1.48 26.87 -51.40
C THR A 243 2.84 26.23 -51.11
N SER A 244 3.64 26.82 -50.22
CA SER A 244 4.93 26.23 -49.81
C SER A 244 4.73 24.94 -49.02
N ALA A 245 3.72 24.88 -48.15
CA ALA A 245 3.35 23.66 -47.43
C ALA A 245 2.90 22.56 -48.39
N GLY A 246 2.07 22.90 -49.38
CA GLY A 246 1.69 22.00 -50.46
C GLY A 246 2.89 21.50 -51.27
N LEU A 247 3.86 22.36 -51.56
CA LEU A 247 5.09 21.99 -52.27
C LEU A 247 5.98 21.04 -51.44
N ARG A 248 6.16 21.30 -50.14
CA ARG A 248 6.84 20.36 -49.23
C ARG A 248 6.12 19.01 -49.18
N ALA A 249 4.79 19.05 -49.14
CA ALA A 249 3.93 17.87 -49.21
C ALA A 249 3.98 17.19 -50.58
N LYS A 250 4.46 17.82 -51.65
CA LYS A 250 4.73 17.17 -52.93
C LYS A 250 6.11 16.48 -52.95
N ASP A 251 7.13 17.15 -52.44
CA ASP A 251 8.52 16.67 -52.55
C ASP A 251 8.88 15.59 -51.53
N GLY A 252 8.02 15.33 -50.54
CA GLY A 252 8.21 14.24 -49.58
C GLY A 252 9.29 14.50 -48.53
N GLY A 253 9.63 15.77 -48.25
CA GLY A 253 10.48 16.15 -47.12
C GLY A 253 11.98 15.91 -47.30
N SER A 254 12.56 16.28 -48.46
CA SER A 254 13.93 15.91 -48.82
C SER A 254 15.10 16.61 -48.07
N ASN A 255 14.87 17.56 -47.15
CA ASN A 255 15.96 18.29 -46.46
C ASN A 255 15.69 18.44 -44.94
N GLU A 256 15.91 17.37 -44.19
CA GLU A 256 15.18 17.12 -42.94
C GLU A 256 15.77 17.74 -41.65
N LEU A 257 16.95 18.37 -41.65
CA LEU A 257 17.60 18.80 -40.40
C LEU A 257 17.77 20.32 -40.24
N GLU A 258 18.19 21.05 -41.27
CA GLU A 258 18.33 22.52 -41.19
C GLU A 258 17.01 23.24 -41.51
N GLU A 259 16.22 22.74 -42.47
CA GLU A 259 14.90 23.31 -42.78
C GLU A 259 13.91 23.07 -41.64
N THR A 260 14.10 22.01 -40.84
CA THR A 260 13.18 21.66 -39.77
C THR A 260 13.33 22.52 -38.53
N ASP A 261 14.55 22.97 -38.21
CA ASP A 261 14.85 23.88 -37.09
C ASP A 261 14.42 25.32 -37.42
N MET A 262 14.67 25.78 -38.66
CA MET A 262 14.15 27.06 -39.15
C MET A 262 12.62 27.08 -39.19
N LEU A 263 11.98 26.00 -39.68
CA LEU A 263 10.52 25.87 -39.65
C LEU A 263 9.98 25.88 -38.23
N LEU A 264 10.62 25.21 -37.28
CA LEU A 264 10.18 25.20 -35.88
C LEU A 264 10.23 26.60 -35.26
N HIS A 265 11.30 27.35 -35.51
CA HIS A 265 11.41 28.73 -35.06
C HIS A 265 10.32 29.62 -35.69
N ASP A 266 10.14 29.56 -37.02
CA ASP A 266 9.12 30.33 -37.74
C ASP A 266 7.70 29.97 -37.28
N LEU A 267 7.47 28.70 -36.97
CA LEU A 267 6.20 28.20 -36.47
C LEU A 267 5.91 28.63 -35.05
N THR A 268 6.92 28.73 -34.19
CA THR A 268 6.75 29.26 -32.84
C THR A 268 6.37 30.75 -32.88
N VAL A 269 6.92 31.50 -33.84
CA VAL A 269 6.58 32.92 -34.06
C VAL A 269 5.16 33.08 -34.62
N THR A 270 4.75 32.22 -35.55
CA THR A 270 3.47 32.37 -36.28
C THR A 270 2.29 31.63 -35.65
N ALA A 271 2.49 30.45 -35.05
CA ALA A 271 1.46 29.66 -34.36
C ALA A 271 1.18 30.19 -32.92
N GLY A 272 2.13 30.89 -32.32
CA GLY A 272 2.08 31.38 -30.93
C GLY A 272 2.66 30.36 -29.93
N GLU A 273 2.24 30.42 -28.67
CA GLU A 273 2.80 29.64 -27.53
C GLU A 273 2.71 28.10 -27.67
N GLY A 274 2.27 27.56 -28.81
CA GLY A 274 2.21 26.11 -29.05
C GLY A 274 1.26 25.39 -28.10
N ASN A 275 0.19 26.04 -27.65
CA ASN A 275 -0.80 25.49 -26.71
C ASN A 275 -2.07 25.05 -27.45
N ILE A 276 -2.74 23.99 -27.00
CA ILE A 276 -4.03 23.51 -27.52
C ILE A 276 -5.11 24.59 -27.63
N GLU A 277 -5.05 25.63 -26.78
CA GLU A 277 -5.95 26.79 -26.89
C GLU A 277 -5.85 27.50 -28.25
N THR A 278 -4.66 27.55 -28.85
CA THR A 278 -4.47 28.17 -30.18
C THR A 278 -5.14 27.34 -31.27
N MET A 279 -5.08 26.01 -31.18
CA MET A 279 -5.82 25.10 -32.06
C MET A 279 -7.33 25.28 -31.92
N LEU A 280 -7.84 25.30 -30.69
CA LEU A 280 -9.27 25.51 -30.42
C LEU A 280 -9.77 26.86 -30.94
N ALA A 281 -8.94 27.91 -30.85
CA ALA A 281 -9.27 29.22 -31.37
C ALA A 281 -9.40 29.22 -32.90
N VAL A 282 -8.47 28.59 -33.64
CA VAL A 282 -8.54 28.51 -35.10
C VAL A 282 -9.71 27.65 -35.56
N ASP A 283 -9.99 26.52 -34.89
CA ASP A 283 -11.14 25.68 -35.20
C ASP A 283 -12.46 26.41 -34.97
N LYS A 284 -12.55 27.23 -33.92
CA LYS A 284 -13.71 28.10 -33.68
C LYS A 284 -13.84 29.14 -34.80
N GLY A 285 -12.73 29.72 -35.25
CA GLY A 285 -12.70 30.63 -36.39
C GLY A 285 -13.21 29.99 -37.67
N LEU A 286 -12.75 28.78 -38.00
CA LEU A 286 -13.19 28.03 -39.18
C LEU A 286 -14.67 27.66 -39.10
N LYS A 287 -15.14 27.24 -37.92
CA LYS A 287 -16.57 26.97 -37.70
C LYS A 287 -17.42 28.23 -37.91
N GLU A 288 -16.95 29.39 -37.48
CA GLU A 288 -17.63 30.67 -37.72
C GLU A 288 -17.64 31.04 -39.21
N LEU A 289 -16.50 30.91 -39.91
CA LEU A 289 -16.38 31.14 -41.35
C LEU A 289 -17.37 30.25 -42.13
N ALA A 290 -17.44 28.97 -41.79
CA ALA A 290 -18.34 27.99 -42.40
C ALA A 290 -19.81 28.26 -42.04
N PHE A 291 -20.11 28.61 -40.79
CA PHE A 291 -21.47 28.94 -40.34
C PHE A 291 -22.04 30.14 -41.10
N LEU A 292 -21.20 31.15 -41.35
CA LEU A 292 -21.56 32.33 -42.13
C LEU A 292 -21.48 32.11 -43.64
N LYS A 293 -21.01 30.94 -44.09
CA LYS A 293 -20.83 30.60 -45.51
C LYS A 293 -20.00 31.62 -46.28
N VAL A 294 -18.93 32.12 -45.63
CA VAL A 294 -18.06 33.14 -46.25
C VAL A 294 -17.38 32.59 -47.49
N GLU A 295 -16.93 31.32 -47.46
CA GLU A 295 -16.31 30.63 -48.59
C GLU A 295 -17.25 30.58 -49.81
N ASP A 296 -18.49 30.13 -49.62
CA ASP A 296 -19.52 30.08 -50.67
C ASP A 296 -19.78 31.47 -51.27
N ALA A 297 -19.88 32.50 -50.41
CA ALA A 297 -20.12 33.86 -50.84
C ALA A 297 -18.93 34.43 -51.63
N VAL A 298 -17.70 34.14 -51.21
CA VAL A 298 -16.47 34.51 -51.92
C VAL A 298 -16.39 33.81 -53.27
N LEU A 299 -16.70 32.50 -53.33
CA LEU A 299 -16.73 31.74 -54.58
C LEU A 299 -17.72 32.34 -55.58
N ILE A 300 -18.91 32.73 -55.13
CA ILE A 300 -19.91 33.41 -55.97
C ILE A 300 -19.40 34.78 -56.43
N ALA A 301 -18.76 35.55 -55.54
CA ALA A 301 -18.22 36.87 -55.86
C ALA A 301 -17.09 36.80 -56.90
N LEU A 302 -16.18 35.84 -56.77
CA LEU A 302 -15.11 35.57 -57.73
C LEU A 302 -15.69 35.32 -59.13
N ALA A 303 -16.65 34.39 -59.24
CA ALA A 303 -17.31 34.08 -60.50
C ALA A 303 -18.13 35.25 -61.08
N GLN A 304 -18.68 36.12 -60.23
CA GLN A 304 -19.42 37.31 -60.67
C GLN A 304 -18.50 38.42 -61.16
N HIS A 305 -17.35 38.62 -60.52
CA HIS A 305 -16.36 39.63 -60.94
C HIS A 305 -15.61 39.23 -62.23
N HIS A 306 -15.60 37.95 -62.60
CA HIS A 306 -15.14 37.48 -63.90
C HIS A 306 -16.08 37.90 -65.06
N ARG A 307 -17.40 37.91 -64.86
CA ARG A 307 -18.41 38.16 -65.92
C ARG A 307 -18.46 39.58 -66.53
N PRO A 308 -18.29 40.70 -65.80
CA PRO A 308 -18.40 42.03 -66.40
C PRO A 308 -17.28 42.35 -67.40
N ASN A 309 -16.08 41.75 -67.26
CA ASN A 309 -14.97 41.98 -68.19
C ASN A 309 -15.21 41.39 -69.60
N VAL A 310 -16.06 40.37 -69.74
CA VAL A 310 -16.41 39.77 -71.04
C VAL A 310 -17.45 40.61 -71.79
N ALA A 311 -18.33 41.30 -71.05
CA ALA A 311 -19.41 42.10 -71.64
C ALA A 311 -18.94 43.45 -72.22
N GLU A 312 -17.85 44.04 -71.73
CA GLU A 312 -17.33 45.33 -72.22
C GLU A 312 -16.52 45.23 -73.53
N LEU A 313 -16.11 44.03 -73.96
CA LEU A 313 -15.36 43.82 -75.22
C LEU A 313 -16.25 43.47 -76.42
N SER A 314 -17.58 43.41 -76.22
CA SER A 314 -18.53 43.16 -77.31
C SER A 314 -18.83 44.46 -78.07
N ASP A 315 -17.95 44.83 -78.99
CA ASP A 315 -18.17 45.90 -79.97
C ASP A 315 -19.35 45.50 -80.90
N PRO A 316 -20.43 46.30 -81.03
CA PRO A 316 -21.66 45.85 -81.69
C PRO A 316 -21.60 45.74 -83.22
N ASP A 317 -20.42 45.86 -83.85
CA ASP A 317 -20.29 46.07 -85.30
C ASP A 317 -19.48 45.00 -86.06
N ILE A 318 -19.36 43.76 -85.56
CA ILE A 318 -18.75 42.66 -86.33
C ILE A 318 -19.81 41.64 -86.76
N LYS A 319 -20.18 41.73 -88.04
CA LYS A 319 -21.01 40.76 -88.75
C LYS A 319 -20.35 39.37 -88.75
N SER A 320 -21.17 38.40 -88.36
CA SER A 320 -20.98 36.94 -88.42
C SER A 320 -19.88 36.42 -89.36
N SER A 321 -18.92 35.70 -88.77
CA SER A 321 -18.24 34.57 -89.41
C SER A 321 -18.61 33.33 -88.59
N GLY A 322 -19.53 32.52 -89.13
CA GLY A 322 -20.06 31.34 -88.47
C GLY A 322 -19.04 30.21 -88.39
N ASP A 323 -18.25 30.22 -87.32
CA ASP A 323 -17.53 29.05 -86.82
C ASP A 323 -17.49 29.10 -85.28
N GLU A 324 -18.67 29.21 -84.67
CA GLU A 324 -18.88 29.04 -83.22
C GLU A 324 -18.87 27.54 -82.88
N LYS A 325 -17.67 26.96 -82.87
CA LYS A 325 -17.39 25.94 -81.86
C LYS A 325 -17.39 26.66 -80.52
N PHE A 326 -18.45 26.47 -79.75
CA PHE A 326 -18.55 26.81 -78.33
C PHE A 326 -17.46 26.09 -77.52
N THR A 327 -16.23 26.56 -77.63
CA THR A 327 -15.13 26.31 -76.70
C THR A 327 -14.65 27.67 -76.23
N GLU A 328 -15.56 28.43 -75.65
CA GLU A 328 -15.21 29.43 -74.65
C GLU A 328 -14.71 28.59 -73.45
N ALA A 329 -13.42 28.23 -73.49
CA ALA A 329 -12.74 27.86 -72.28
C ALA A 329 -12.90 29.08 -71.36
N PHE A 330 -13.69 28.93 -70.29
CA PHE A 330 -13.76 29.93 -69.25
C PHE A 330 -12.36 30.01 -68.63
N ASP A 331 -11.52 30.87 -69.19
CA ASP A 331 -10.21 31.18 -68.62
C ASP A 331 -10.46 31.76 -67.23
N LEU A 332 -9.82 31.19 -66.22
CA LEU A 332 -9.99 31.63 -64.84
C LEU A 332 -9.41 33.04 -64.69
N SER A 333 -10.06 33.90 -63.91
CA SER A 333 -9.43 35.14 -63.46
C SER A 333 -8.23 34.82 -62.57
N LYS A 334 -7.27 35.75 -62.48
CA LYS A 334 -6.09 35.57 -61.61
C LYS A 334 -6.46 35.24 -60.16
N GLU A 335 -7.53 35.85 -59.64
CA GLU A 335 -8.00 35.62 -58.27
C GLU A 335 -8.59 34.21 -58.11
N GLU A 336 -9.29 33.70 -59.11
CA GLU A 336 -9.76 32.31 -59.17
C GLU A 336 -8.59 31.33 -59.32
N GLU A 337 -7.61 31.60 -60.20
CA GLU A 337 -6.40 30.78 -60.33
C GLU A 337 -5.65 30.65 -59.00
N GLU A 338 -5.44 31.76 -58.29
CA GLU A 338 -4.82 31.77 -56.96
C GLU A 338 -5.62 30.97 -55.94
N ASP A 339 -6.95 31.01 -56.02
CA ASP A 339 -7.83 30.27 -55.11
C ASP A 339 -7.79 28.76 -55.37
N VAL A 340 -7.75 28.36 -56.64
CA VAL A 340 -7.54 26.95 -57.02
C VAL A 340 -6.20 26.46 -56.51
N LEU A 341 -5.10 27.19 -56.75
CA LEU A 341 -3.77 26.81 -56.27
C LEU A 341 -3.71 26.71 -54.74
N PHE A 342 -4.35 27.65 -54.04
CA PHE A 342 -4.44 27.64 -52.58
C PHE A 342 -5.15 26.37 -52.06
N LYS A 343 -6.28 26.00 -52.66
CA LYS A 343 -7.03 24.79 -52.30
C LYS A 343 -6.32 23.51 -52.70
N GLN A 344 -5.68 23.46 -53.86
CA GLN A 344 -4.84 22.33 -54.26
C GLN A 344 -3.71 22.09 -53.25
N ALA A 345 -3.04 23.15 -52.81
CA ALA A 345 -1.98 23.07 -51.81
C ALA A 345 -2.49 22.57 -50.46
N TRP A 346 -3.67 23.03 -50.02
CA TRP A 346 -4.36 22.50 -48.84
C TRP A 346 -4.62 20.99 -48.95
N LEU A 347 -5.17 20.55 -50.09
CA LEU A 347 -5.49 19.14 -50.35
C LEU A 347 -4.22 18.28 -50.34
N MET A 348 -3.16 18.69 -51.04
CA MET A 348 -1.88 17.98 -51.01
C MET A 348 -1.33 17.84 -49.58
N TYR A 349 -1.37 18.92 -48.80
CA TYR A 349 -0.88 18.91 -47.42
C TYR A 349 -1.60 17.86 -46.56
N PHE A 350 -2.93 17.90 -46.52
CA PHE A 350 -3.70 16.99 -45.68
C PHE A 350 -3.69 15.56 -46.19
N TRP A 351 -3.75 15.32 -47.50
CA TRP A 351 -3.64 13.96 -48.04
C TRP A 351 -2.25 13.36 -47.85
N ARG A 352 -1.18 14.18 -47.89
CA ARG A 352 0.17 13.72 -47.52
C ARG A 352 0.23 13.34 -46.05
N ARG A 353 -0.33 14.15 -45.15
CA ARG A 353 -0.38 13.81 -43.71
C ARG A 353 -1.21 12.56 -43.46
N ALA A 354 -2.36 12.42 -44.13
CA ALA A 354 -3.18 11.22 -44.06
C ALA A 354 -2.40 9.97 -44.48
N LYS A 355 -1.65 10.04 -45.58
CA LYS A 355 -0.74 8.97 -46.02
C LYS A 355 0.33 8.63 -44.99
N ILE A 356 1.02 9.63 -44.42
CA ILE A 356 2.11 9.41 -43.45
C ILE A 356 1.59 8.69 -42.20
N HIS A 357 0.40 9.10 -41.72
CA HIS A 357 -0.22 8.58 -40.50
C HIS A 357 -1.18 7.41 -40.74
N ASN A 358 -1.21 6.85 -41.96
CA ASN A 358 -2.10 5.76 -42.37
C ASN A 358 -3.60 6.01 -42.08
N VAL A 359 -4.04 7.27 -42.19
CA VAL A 359 -5.44 7.67 -42.12
C VAL A 359 -6.06 7.51 -43.51
N GLU A 360 -7.14 6.74 -43.62
CA GLU A 360 -7.79 6.41 -44.91
C GLU A 360 -6.77 5.85 -45.94
N GLU A 361 -6.00 4.84 -45.51
CA GLU A 361 -4.88 4.24 -46.25
C GLU A 361 -5.25 3.80 -47.67
N ASP A 362 -6.49 3.36 -47.88
CA ASP A 362 -7.00 2.87 -49.15
C ASP A 362 -7.15 3.96 -50.22
N ILE A 363 -7.30 5.23 -49.81
CA ILE A 363 -7.52 6.36 -50.73
C ILE A 363 -6.50 7.48 -50.61
N ALA A 364 -5.81 7.62 -49.47
CA ALA A 364 -4.93 8.76 -49.20
C ALA A 364 -3.83 8.92 -50.24
N GLU A 365 -3.22 7.81 -50.67
CA GLU A 365 -2.18 7.83 -51.71
C GLU A 365 -2.73 8.19 -53.09
N GLU A 366 -3.88 7.63 -53.47
CA GLU A 366 -4.53 7.94 -54.75
C GLU A 366 -4.89 9.43 -54.83
N ARG A 367 -5.48 9.96 -53.75
CA ARG A 367 -5.87 11.37 -53.66
C ARG A 367 -4.65 12.28 -53.66
N LEU A 368 -3.60 11.96 -52.92
CA LEU A 368 -2.35 12.73 -52.97
C LEU A 368 -1.76 12.76 -54.37
N GLN A 369 -1.64 11.60 -55.03
CA GLN A 369 -1.03 11.50 -56.36
C GLN A 369 -1.83 12.30 -57.40
N MET A 370 -3.16 12.27 -57.32
CA MET A 370 -4.03 13.08 -58.20
C MET A 370 -3.72 14.57 -58.15
N TRP A 371 -3.45 15.13 -56.97
CA TRP A 371 -3.11 16.55 -56.81
C TRP A 371 -1.65 16.84 -57.21
N VAL A 372 -0.74 15.93 -56.90
CA VAL A 372 0.69 16.04 -57.27
C VAL A 372 0.87 16.06 -58.79
N ASP A 373 0.13 15.23 -59.53
CA ASP A 373 0.22 15.14 -61.00
C ASP A 373 -0.23 16.43 -61.71
N ARG A 374 -1.14 17.18 -61.09
CA ARG A 374 -1.66 18.46 -61.61
C ARG A 374 -0.80 19.65 -61.18
N HIS A 375 0.03 19.48 -60.16
CA HIS A 375 0.83 20.57 -59.61
C HIS A 375 1.86 21.12 -60.60
N GLY A 376 1.83 22.43 -60.84
CA GLY A 376 2.73 23.14 -61.75
C GLY A 376 2.18 23.33 -63.16
N GLN A 377 0.97 22.81 -63.43
CA GLN A 377 0.18 23.15 -64.61
C GLN A 377 -0.65 24.41 -64.31
N GLN A 378 -1.02 25.16 -65.34
CA GLN A 378 -1.93 26.29 -65.17
C GLN A 378 -3.33 25.76 -64.79
N PRO A 379 -3.95 26.26 -63.71
CA PRO A 379 -5.28 25.83 -63.31
C PRO A 379 -6.32 26.04 -64.41
N THR A 380 -7.16 25.04 -64.61
CA THR A 380 -8.28 25.09 -65.55
C THR A 380 -9.61 25.30 -64.81
N SER A 381 -10.66 25.68 -65.54
CA SER A 381 -12.02 25.74 -64.97
C SER A 381 -12.52 24.40 -64.43
N HIS A 382 -12.00 23.27 -64.92
CA HIS A 382 -12.27 21.95 -64.33
C HIS A 382 -11.58 21.79 -62.98
N ASP A 383 -10.35 22.28 -62.84
CA ASP A 383 -9.63 22.25 -61.56
C ASP A 383 -10.34 23.07 -60.50
N ALA A 384 -10.99 24.19 -60.87
CA ALA A 384 -11.82 24.97 -59.96
C ALA A 384 -13.01 24.18 -59.37
N VAL A 385 -13.61 23.28 -60.16
CA VAL A 385 -14.68 22.39 -59.65
C VAL A 385 -14.09 21.25 -58.82
N ASP A 386 -12.98 20.67 -59.28
CA ASP A 386 -12.35 19.53 -58.62
C ASP A 386 -11.84 19.89 -57.23
N VAL A 387 -11.28 21.09 -57.03
CA VAL A 387 -10.82 21.51 -55.69
C VAL A 387 -11.97 21.66 -54.72
N GLU A 388 -13.15 22.17 -55.14
CA GLU A 388 -14.34 22.22 -54.28
C GLU A 388 -14.79 20.82 -53.88
N GLN A 389 -14.80 19.90 -54.84
CA GLN A 389 -15.15 18.51 -54.58
C GLN A 389 -14.14 17.85 -53.63
N GLY A 390 -12.84 18.11 -53.82
CA GLY A 390 -11.78 17.60 -52.95
C GLY A 390 -11.88 18.12 -51.52
N ILE A 391 -12.15 19.42 -51.35
CA ILE A 391 -12.35 20.03 -50.02
C ILE A 391 -13.60 19.44 -49.37
N HIS A 392 -14.68 19.26 -50.12
CA HIS A 392 -15.90 18.62 -49.62
C HIS A 392 -15.64 17.16 -49.20
N GLU A 393 -14.90 16.38 -50.00
CA GLU A 393 -14.52 15.01 -49.68
C GLU A 393 -13.69 14.93 -48.40
N LEU A 394 -12.65 15.77 -48.29
CA LEU A 394 -11.79 15.84 -47.11
C LEU A 394 -12.60 16.15 -45.83
N ARG A 395 -13.53 17.11 -45.91
CA ARG A 395 -14.44 17.46 -44.80
C ARG A 395 -15.43 16.33 -44.49
N LYS A 396 -15.97 15.66 -45.51
CA LYS A 396 -16.95 14.57 -45.37
C LYS A 396 -16.34 13.34 -44.72
N LEU A 397 -15.09 13.02 -45.03
CA LEU A 397 -14.34 11.93 -44.42
C LEU A 397 -13.78 12.30 -43.04
N GLY A 398 -13.80 13.60 -42.68
CA GLY A 398 -13.30 14.05 -41.39
C GLY A 398 -11.78 13.88 -41.25
N ILE A 399 -11.03 13.98 -42.35
CA ILE A 399 -9.57 13.73 -42.37
C ILE A 399 -8.83 14.56 -41.32
N GLU A 400 -9.16 15.85 -41.20
CA GLU A 400 -8.56 16.74 -40.19
C GLU A 400 -8.81 16.25 -38.76
N GLN A 401 -10.03 15.79 -38.48
CA GLN A 401 -10.39 15.27 -37.16
C GLN A 401 -9.66 13.95 -36.86
N LEU A 402 -9.59 13.05 -37.85
CA LEU A 402 -8.89 11.77 -37.71
C LEU A 402 -7.39 11.98 -37.46
N LEU A 403 -6.76 12.89 -38.20
CA LEU A 403 -5.35 13.26 -38.00
C LEU A 403 -5.09 13.85 -36.61
N TRP A 404 -5.98 14.73 -36.14
CA TRP A 404 -5.90 15.29 -34.80
C TRP A 404 -6.03 14.20 -33.72
N GLU A 405 -7.03 13.31 -33.84
CA GLU A 405 -7.24 12.22 -32.89
C GLU A 405 -6.05 11.24 -32.86
N PHE A 406 -5.49 10.93 -34.03
CA PHE A 406 -4.31 10.06 -34.16
C PHE A 406 -3.08 10.67 -33.46
N SER A 407 -2.79 11.95 -33.73
CA SER A 407 -1.67 12.66 -33.08
C SER A 407 -1.78 12.66 -31.55
N ARG A 408 -3.00 12.72 -31.01
CA ARG A 408 -3.25 12.67 -29.56
C ARG A 408 -3.21 11.26 -28.96
N GLN A 409 -3.37 10.22 -29.76
CA GLN A 409 -3.23 8.82 -29.33
C GLN A 409 -1.77 8.39 -29.22
N GLU A 410 -0.91 8.79 -30.16
CA GLU A 410 0.52 8.46 -30.15
C GLU A 410 1.23 8.93 -28.87
N VAL A 411 0.89 10.12 -28.37
CA VAL A 411 1.41 10.65 -27.09
C VAL A 411 1.11 9.71 -25.91
N ASN A 412 0.02 8.94 -25.96
CA ASN A 412 -0.36 8.01 -24.88
C ASN A 412 0.38 6.67 -24.98
N VAL A 413 0.73 6.22 -26.19
CA VAL A 413 1.42 4.94 -26.41
C VAL A 413 2.91 5.07 -26.08
N ALA A 414 3.54 6.18 -26.51
CA ALA A 414 4.95 6.44 -26.23
C ALA A 414 5.25 6.49 -24.71
N GLU A 415 4.31 6.99 -23.89
CA GLU A 415 4.45 6.98 -22.43
C GLU A 415 4.21 5.59 -21.80
N GLY A 416 3.37 4.74 -22.41
CA GLY A 416 3.17 3.36 -21.97
C GLY A 416 4.46 2.55 -22.08
N GLU A 417 5.12 2.64 -23.24
CA GLU A 417 6.39 1.94 -23.50
C GLU A 417 7.55 2.47 -22.66
N LEU A 418 7.61 3.78 -22.40
CA LEU A 418 8.62 4.37 -21.49
C LEU A 418 8.38 3.98 -20.02
N SER A 419 7.13 3.84 -19.59
CA SER A 419 6.85 3.38 -18.22
C SER A 419 7.10 1.89 -18.03
N ASP A 420 6.81 1.07 -19.04
CA ASP A 420 7.07 -0.37 -18.97
C ASP A 420 8.59 -0.66 -18.98
N ALA A 421 9.39 0.19 -19.64
CA ALA A 421 10.85 0.09 -19.65
C ALA A 421 11.52 0.52 -18.34
N GLU A 422 10.91 1.42 -17.55
CA GLU A 422 11.41 1.78 -16.22
C GLU A 422 11.06 0.71 -15.17
N ASP A 423 9.88 0.08 -15.27
CA ASP A 423 9.46 -1.02 -14.39
C ASP A 423 10.27 -2.31 -14.62
N ASP A 424 10.76 -2.58 -15.84
CA ASP A 424 11.62 -3.74 -16.15
C ASP A 424 13.08 -3.60 -15.65
N LEU A 425 13.48 -2.42 -15.15
CA LEU A 425 14.83 -2.12 -14.67
C LEU A 425 14.96 -2.05 -13.13
N THR A 426 13.87 -2.23 -12.39
CA THR A 426 13.83 -2.27 -10.91
C THR A 426 13.40 -3.62 -10.38
#